data_AF-A0A4Q7XXD0-F1
#
_entry.id   AF-A0A4Q7XXD0-F1
#
_cell.length_a   1.000
_cell.length_b   1.000
_cell.length_c   1.000
_cell.angle_alpha   90.00
_cell.angle_beta   90.00
_cell.angle_gamma   90.00
#
_symmetry.space_group_name_H-M   'P 1'
#
loop_
_entity.id
_entity.type
_entity.pdbx_description
1 polymer ?
#
loop_
_entity_poly.entity_id
_entity_poly.type
_entity_poly.pdbx_seq_one_letter_code
_entity_poly.pdbx_strand_id
1 'polypeptide(L)'
;MFDWGRRRKQLLEEIEEHIAMETQDNMDAGMSADEARRAARTKFGNPMTAAENSREVWGGVWMERLAQDVRYAVRQLRRNPGFALTAVAVFALGLFASLSAGDGDDARR
;
A
#
# COMPACT_ATOMS: atom_id res chain seq x y z
N MET A 1 2.86 -9.97 -3.21
CA MET A 1 3.54 -8.66 -3.28
C MET A 1 2.60 -7.69 -3.98
N PHE A 2 1.98 -6.76 -3.25
CA PHE A 2 1.03 -5.81 -3.83
C PHE A 2 1.80 -4.73 -4.60
N ASP A 3 1.83 -4.82 -5.94
CA ASP A 3 2.53 -3.87 -6.83
C ASP A 3 1.72 -2.57 -6.99
N TRP A 4 1.84 -1.71 -5.98
CA TRP A 4 1.18 -0.40 -5.89
C TRP A 4 1.55 0.56 -7.02
N GLY A 5 2.77 0.45 -7.56
CA GLY A 5 3.25 1.29 -8.65
C GLY A 5 2.50 1.03 -9.95
N ARG A 6 2.26 -0.24 -10.27
CA ARG A 6 1.54 -0.64 -11.48
C ARG A 6 0.08 -0.22 -11.45
N ARG A 7 -0.60 -0.39 -10.32
CA ARG A 7 -2.02 -0.03 -10.18
C ARG A 7 -2.26 1.47 -10.27
N ARG A 8 -1.34 2.28 -9.72
CA ARG A 8 -1.39 3.74 -9.86
C ARG A 8 -1.18 4.17 -11.31
N LYS A 9 -0.26 3.52 -12.03
CA LYS A 9 -0.01 3.83 -13.45
C LYS A 9 -1.23 3.50 -14.32
N GLN A 10 -1.85 2.34 -14.13
CA GLN A 10 -3.08 1.97 -14.84
C GLN A 10 -4.22 2.94 -14.57
N LEU A 11 -4.40 3.37 -13.32
CA LEU A 11 -5.44 4.33 -12.95
C LEU A 11 -5.22 5.69 -13.64
N LEU A 12 -3.98 6.17 -13.70
CA LEU A 12 -3.64 7.42 -14.38
C LEU A 12 -3.89 7.34 -15.89
N GLU A 13 -3.59 6.20 -16.50
CA GLU A 13 -3.82 5.94 -17.92
C GLU A 13 -5.32 5.94 -18.24
N GLU A 14 -6.14 5.27 -17.44
CA GLU A 14 -7.60 5.23 -17.57
C GLU A 14 -8.24 6.63 -17.39
N ILE A 15 -7.73 7.43 -16.44
CA ILE A 15 -8.15 8.82 -16.25
C ILE A 15 -7.84 9.66 -17.50
N GLU A 16 -6.65 9.50 -18.08
CA GLU A 16 -6.22 10.29 -19.23
C GLU A 16 -7.03 9.93 -20.50
N GLU A 17 -7.35 8.64 -20.68
CA GLU A 17 -8.29 8.19 -21.71
C GLU A 17 -9.69 8.80 -21.53
N HIS A 18 -10.18 8.88 -20.30
CA HIS A 18 -11.49 9.48 -20.03
C HIS A 18 -11.54 10.97 -20.33
N ILE A 19 -10.49 11.71 -19.95
CA ILE A 19 -10.36 13.14 -20.28
C ILE A 19 -10.27 13.34 -21.79
N ALA A 20 -9.59 12.45 -22.52
CA ALA A 20 -9.48 12.53 -23.97
C ALA A 20 -10.84 12.34 -24.67
N MET A 21 -11.63 11.36 -24.23
CA MET A 21 -13.00 11.14 -24.73
C MET A 21 -13.89 12.36 -24.47
N GLU A 22 -13.93 12.86 -23.23
CA GLU A 22 -14.72 14.05 -22.89
C GLU A 22 -14.24 15.31 -23.62
N THR A 23 -12.94 15.42 -23.91
CA THR A 23 -12.42 16.53 -24.72
C THR A 23 -12.98 16.47 -26.13
N GLN A 24 -13.04 15.28 -26.73
CA GLN A 24 -13.60 15.09 -28.07
C GLN A 24 -15.09 15.40 -28.10
N ASP A 25 -15.87 14.91 -27.14
CA ASP A 25 -17.31 15.20 -27.05
C ASP A 25 -17.60 16.71 -26.93
N ASN A 26 -16.77 17.43 -26.15
CA ASN A 26 -16.90 18.88 -26.02
C ASN A 26 -16.50 19.63 -27.30
N MET A 27 -15.51 19.12 -28.04
CA MET A 27 -15.16 19.66 -29.35
C MET A 27 -16.29 19.45 -30.36
N ASP A 28 -16.91 18.27 -30.36
CA ASP A 28 -18.05 17.94 -31.22
C ASP A 28 -19.29 18.78 -30.86
N ALA A 29 -19.42 19.18 -29.58
CA ALA A 29 -20.41 20.16 -29.12
C ALA A 29 -20.09 21.62 -29.50
N GLY A 30 -18.98 21.86 -30.20
CA GLY A 30 -18.60 23.18 -30.74
C GLY A 30 -17.62 23.97 -29.90
N MET A 31 -17.03 23.39 -28.84
CA MET A 31 -15.98 24.06 -28.06
C MET A 31 -14.63 24.04 -28.78
N SER A 32 -13.83 25.07 -28.55
CA SER A 32 -12.42 25.06 -29.00
C SER A 32 -11.63 23.97 -28.26
N ALA A 33 -10.63 23.38 -28.89
CA ALA A 33 -9.86 22.26 -28.32
C ALA A 33 -9.26 22.59 -26.93
N ASP A 34 -8.77 23.82 -26.76
CA ASP A 34 -8.22 24.29 -25.49
C ASP A 34 -9.29 24.43 -24.39
N GLU A 35 -10.49 24.86 -24.76
CA GLU A 35 -11.60 25.04 -23.84
C GLU A 35 -12.27 23.71 -23.48
N ALA A 36 -12.41 22.80 -24.46
CA ALA A 36 -12.87 21.43 -24.29
C ALA A 36 -11.96 20.65 -23.33
N ARG A 37 -10.64 20.76 -23.48
CA ARG A 37 -9.68 20.07 -22.61
C ARG A 37 -9.71 20.62 -21.19
N ARG A 38 -9.87 21.93 -21.02
CA ARG A 38 -10.05 22.56 -19.70
C ARG A 38 -11.35 22.12 -19.05
N ALA A 39 -12.46 22.14 -19.79
CA ALA A 39 -13.76 21.70 -19.31
C ALA A 39 -13.76 20.23 -18.89
N ALA A 40 -13.18 19.33 -19.70
CA ALA A 40 -13.03 17.92 -19.38
C ALA A 40 -12.22 17.68 -18.10
N ARG A 41 -11.11 18.40 -17.92
CA ARG A 41 -10.28 18.32 -16.69
C ARG A 41 -11.01 18.85 -15.45
N THR A 42 -11.75 19.94 -15.57
CA THR A 42 -12.53 20.49 -14.46
C THR A 42 -13.71 19.58 -14.10
N LYS A 43 -14.37 18.99 -15.10
CA LYS A 43 -15.48 18.03 -14.93
C LYS A 43 -15.04 16.73 -14.29
N PHE A 44 -13.84 16.23 -14.63
CA PHE A 44 -13.28 15.02 -14.01
C PHE A 44 -13.01 15.21 -12.51
N GLY A 45 -12.79 16.45 -12.06
CA GLY A 45 -12.45 16.76 -10.66
C GLY A 45 -11.03 16.29 -10.30
N ASN A 46 -10.54 16.64 -9.12
CA ASN A 46 -9.17 16.33 -8.71
C ASN A 46 -9.00 14.81 -8.44
N PRO A 47 -8.32 14.04 -9.31
CA PRO A 47 -8.11 12.61 -9.09
C PRO A 47 -7.28 12.32 -7.83
N MET A 48 -6.53 13.31 -7.32
CA MET A 48 -5.75 13.17 -6.09
C MET A 48 -6.61 13.04 -4.83
N THR A 49 -7.83 13.61 -4.81
CA THR A 49 -8.70 13.54 -3.63
C THR A 49 -9.24 12.12 -3.41
N ALA A 50 -9.44 11.35 -4.48
CA ALA A 50 -9.77 9.93 -4.38
C ALA A 50 -8.59 9.09 -3.87
N ALA A 51 -7.35 9.48 -4.19
CA ALA A 51 -6.14 8.83 -3.71
C ALA A 51 -5.86 9.14 -2.21
N GLU A 52 -6.17 10.35 -1.75
CA GLU A 52 -6.07 10.73 -0.33
C GLU A 52 -7.08 9.98 0.55
N ASN A 53 -8.34 9.88 0.14
CA ASN A 53 -9.34 9.06 0.84
C ASN A 53 -9.01 7.55 0.76
N SER A 54 -8.42 7.09 -0.35
CA SER A 54 -8.01 5.69 -0.49
C SER A 54 -6.92 5.31 0.51
N ARG A 55 -6.08 6.26 0.95
CA ARG A 55 -4.99 5.97 1.90
C ARG A 55 -5.50 5.61 3.29
N GLU A 56 -6.58 6.26 3.71
CA GLU A 56 -7.23 6.02 5.00
C GLU A 56 -8.08 4.74 4.98
N VAL A 57 -8.84 4.53 3.89
CA VAL A 57 -9.67 3.33 3.68
C VAL A 57 -8.81 2.08 3.49
N TRP A 58 -7.75 2.14 2.69
CA TRP A 58 -6.89 0.97 2.42
C TRP A 58 -5.93 0.68 3.58
N GLY A 59 -5.50 1.71 4.33
CA GLY A 59 -4.73 1.53 5.56
C GLY A 59 -5.52 0.77 6.62
N GLY A 60 -6.79 1.15 6.83
CA GLY A 60 -7.69 0.46 7.75
C GLY A 60 -7.91 -1.02 7.37
N VAL A 61 -8.20 -1.29 6.09
CA VAL A 61 -8.44 -2.67 5.60
C VAL A 61 -7.20 -3.56 5.72
N TRP A 62 -6.01 -3.03 5.45
CA TRP A 62 -4.77 -3.82 5.59
C TRP A 62 -4.43 -4.06 7.06
N MET A 63 -4.64 -3.07 7.94
CA MET A 63 -4.45 -3.21 9.38
C MET A 63 -5.43 -4.20 10.01
N GLU A 64 -6.70 -4.21 9.59
CA GLU A 64 -7.68 -5.20 10.05
C GLU A 64 -7.31 -6.62 9.61
N ARG A 65 -6.88 -6.80 8.36
CA ARG A 65 -6.40 -8.10 7.86
C ARG A 65 -5.17 -8.58 8.62
N LEU A 66 -4.19 -7.70 8.85
CA LEU A 66 -3.02 -8.03 9.66
C LEU A 66 -3.40 -8.39 11.09
N ALA A 67 -4.28 -7.62 11.73
CA ALA A 67 -4.73 -7.90 13.08
C ALA A 67 -5.46 -9.25 13.16
N GLN A 68 -6.27 -9.58 12.15
CA GLN A 68 -6.97 -10.85 12.05
C GLN A 68 -6.00 -12.03 11.87
N ASP A 69 -5.01 -11.90 10.98
CA ASP A 69 -3.98 -12.91 10.74
C ASP A 69 -3.11 -13.12 11.99
N VAL A 70 -2.67 -12.04 12.64
CA VAL A 70 -1.91 -12.10 13.90
C VAL A 70 -2.73 -12.76 15.00
N ARG A 71 -4.01 -12.39 15.16
CA ARG A 71 -4.89 -13.02 16.15
C ARG A 71 -5.09 -14.50 15.87
N TYR A 72 -5.21 -14.90 14.61
CA TYR A 72 -5.31 -16.30 14.22
C TYR A 72 -4.01 -17.07 14.51
N ALA A 73 -2.87 -16.50 14.14
CA ALA A 73 -1.55 -17.08 14.43
C ALA A 73 -1.34 -17.25 15.93
N VAL A 74 -1.62 -16.22 16.74
CA VAL A 74 -1.54 -16.28 18.21
C VAL A 74 -2.49 -17.33 18.78
N ARG A 75 -3.72 -17.44 18.27
CA ARG A 75 -4.67 -18.48 18.72
C ARG A 75 -4.18 -19.88 18.39
N GLN A 76 -3.55 -20.08 17.24
CA GLN A 76 -2.98 -21.35 16.83
C GLN A 76 -1.74 -21.72 17.64
N LEU A 77 -0.87 -20.74 17.93
CA LEU A 77 0.26 -20.87 18.85
C LEU A 77 -0.18 -21.25 20.27
N ARG A 78 -1.26 -20.65 20.78
CA ARG A 78 -1.83 -20.99 22.10
C ARG A 78 -2.46 -22.39 22.15
N ARG A 79 -2.92 -22.92 21.01
CA ARG A 79 -3.53 -24.26 20.94
C ARG A 79 -2.49 -25.37 20.79
N ASN A 80 -1.27 -25.05 20.34
CA ASN A 80 -0.14 -25.97 20.20
C ASN A 80 1.15 -25.36 20.83
N PRO A 81 1.28 -25.38 22.17
CA PRO A 81 2.33 -24.66 22.90
C PRO A 81 3.76 -25.12 22.59
N GLY A 82 3.94 -26.36 22.09
CA GLY A 82 5.26 -26.89 21.73
C GLY A 82 5.95 -26.09 20.61
N PHE A 83 5.20 -25.73 19.56
CA PHE A 83 5.73 -24.93 18.45
C PHE A 83 6.09 -23.50 18.89
N ALA A 84 5.27 -22.89 19.74
CA ALA A 84 5.52 -21.56 20.29
C ALA A 84 6.82 -21.50 21.10
N LEU A 85 7.04 -22.51 21.97
CA LEU A 85 8.25 -22.63 22.77
C LEU A 85 9.50 -22.78 21.91
N THR A 86 9.47 -23.63 20.88
CA THR A 86 10.61 -23.80 19.96
C THR A 86 10.91 -22.50 19.20
N ALA A 87 9.88 -21.82 18.69
CA ALA A 87 10.05 -20.54 18.01
C ALA A 87 10.68 -19.49 18.93
N VAL A 88 10.17 -19.34 20.16
CA VAL A 88 10.73 -18.42 21.16
C VAL A 88 12.17 -18.78 21.52
N ALA A 89 12.50 -20.07 21.69
CA ALA A 89 13.86 -20.52 22.00
C ALA A 89 14.84 -20.20 20.86
N VAL A 90 14.45 -20.44 19.61
CA VAL A 90 15.27 -20.11 18.43
C VAL A 90 15.47 -18.60 18.30
N PHE A 91 14.40 -17.80 18.47
CA PHE A 91 14.50 -16.34 18.45
C PHE A 91 15.37 -15.82 19.59
N ALA A 92 15.17 -16.32 20.81
CA ALA A 92 15.98 -15.93 21.96
C ALA A 92 17.45 -16.22 21.72
N LEU A 93 17.81 -17.43 21.26
CA LEU A 93 19.20 -17.79 20.98
C LEU A 93 19.81 -16.94 19.85
N GLY A 94 19.07 -16.72 18.76
CA GLY A 94 19.53 -15.89 17.64
C GLY A 94 19.73 -14.43 18.03
N LEU A 95 18.76 -13.84 18.73
CA LEU A 95 18.84 -12.45 19.21
C LEU A 95 19.96 -12.29 20.24
N PHE A 96 20.12 -13.23 21.16
CA PHE A 96 21.18 -13.17 22.17
C PHE A 96 22.57 -13.25 21.52
N ALA A 97 22.74 -14.12 20.52
CA ALA A 97 24.00 -14.23 19.76
C ALA A 97 24.32 -12.95 18.98
N SER A 98 23.32 -12.32 18.34
CA SER A 98 23.51 -11.05 17.63
C SER A 98 23.82 -9.89 18.57
N LEU A 99 23.18 -9.84 19.75
CA LEU A 99 23.43 -8.82 20.76
C LEU A 99 24.79 -8.99 21.43
N SER A 100 25.19 -10.23 21.75
CA SER A 100 26.50 -10.49 22.38
C SER A 100 27.68 -10.32 21.43
N ALA A 101 27.48 -10.54 20.13
CA ALA A 101 28.52 -10.33 19.13
C ALA A 101 28.86 -8.83 18.93
N GLY A 102 27.91 -7.93 19.21
CA GLY A 102 28.13 -6.48 19.14
C GLY A 102 28.98 -5.90 20.27
N ASP A 103 29.11 -6.61 21.40
CA ASP A 103 29.85 -6.14 22.59
C ASP A 103 31.34 -6.53 22.55
N GLY A 104 31.70 -7.56 21.77
CA GLY A 104 33.07 -8.10 21.71
C GLY A 104 34.00 -7.50 20.66
N ASP A 105 33.45 -6.74 19.69
CA ASP A 105 34.21 -6.20 18.55
C ASP A 105 34.74 -4.77 18.80
N ASP A 106 34.19 -4.06 19.79
CA ASP A 106 34.67 -2.73 20.22
C ASP A 106 35.92 -2.79 21.13
N ALA A 107 36.28 -3.97 21.64
CA ALA A 107 37.46 -4.15 22.50
C ALA A 107 38.76 -4.48 21.72
N ARG A 108 38.73 -4.50 20.37
CA ARG A 108 39.88 -4.81 19.51
C ARG A 108 40.23 -3.70 18.49
N ARG A 109 39.87 -2.45 18.75
CA ARG A 109 40.33 -1.29 17.97
C ARG A 109 41.16 -0.33 18.81
#